data_AF-A0A2E0V211-F1
#
_entry.id   AF-A0A2E0V211-F1
#
_cell.length_a   1.000
_cell.length_b   1.000
_cell.length_c   1.000
_cell.angle_alpha   90.00
_cell.angle_beta   90.00
_cell.angle_gamma   90.00
#
_symmetry.space_group_name_H-M   'P 1'
#
loop_
_entity.id
_entity.type
_entity.pdbx_description
1 polymer ?
#
loop_
_entity_poly.entity_id
_entity_poly.type
_entity_poly.pdbx_seq_one_letter_code
_entity_poly.pdbx_strand_id
1 'polypeptide(L)'
;MAKKDKKLKVNVRTWTEEDIPSLVKVHAATYGHIYEKEELYNERQYHMQLNAFPEGQFLAEIDGKVVGYATSLIVQLDDEDENYYRYVELSGGGTFSTHTPAGDTLYGADIAVHPDYRGKGVAAALYVARKKLVKAYNLRRMVAYGRIPGYEQYVDQYTPDEYVQKVKAGELKDPSLNAHLKAGYDVKKVILDLLVDGESLNYCTYLEYTNRKYKPVKHKISAQPLKRSNRRIRVGSAQYLLRPIKSWQDLRDNVEFFVNTADTYHCHFLVLPEYFAAQFFTSMPADWDDKQMIFALADKAEEYVEMFKYFAQKYSLYIIGGSHPVRRTDGHLYNVAHLFSPSGNVYTQDKLHITPSERSLWNFHPGKTINLFDTPYGRIGIQICYDIEFPEVARLMTLAGAEVIFVPFSTDEKKAYYRVRYSAQARAVENYIYTVISGNAGNLPTRSYLLNYSQSAILTPSDFAFPMHGVAAEADPNVETVVIGELDLSNLAKQREVGSVRPLFDRRPDLYELKPKKPVQIIKVE
;
A
#
# COMPACT_ATOMS: atom_id res chain seq x y z
N MET A 1 -30.94 41.25 33.93
CA MET A 1 -31.55 39.98 33.47
C MET A 1 -30.61 39.34 32.45
N ALA A 2 -29.89 38.29 32.83
CA ALA A 2 -29.02 37.57 31.91
C ALA A 2 -29.87 36.82 30.86
N LYS A 3 -29.58 37.02 29.57
CA LYS A 3 -30.16 36.23 28.47
C LYS A 3 -29.82 34.76 28.71
N LYS A 4 -30.83 33.93 28.97
CA LYS A 4 -30.69 32.47 28.93
C LYS A 4 -30.24 32.09 27.51
N ASP A 5 -29.05 31.52 27.38
CA ASP A 5 -28.60 30.90 26.13
C ASP A 5 -29.62 29.86 25.66
N LYS A 6 -30.22 30.12 24.50
CA LYS A 6 -31.16 29.21 23.84
C LYS A 6 -30.36 27.98 23.40
N LYS A 7 -30.46 26.87 24.12
CA LYS A 7 -29.76 25.63 23.82
C LYS A 7 -30.12 25.19 22.39
N LEU A 8 -29.15 25.20 21.48
CA LEU A 8 -29.33 24.76 20.08
C LEU A 8 -29.90 23.33 20.05
N LYS A 9 -31.05 23.15 19.39
CA LYS A 9 -31.73 21.85 19.32
C LYS A 9 -31.27 21.11 18.06
N VAL A 10 -30.50 20.03 18.25
CA VAL A 10 -30.10 19.14 17.15
C VAL A 10 -31.22 18.16 16.87
N ASN A 11 -31.73 18.14 15.63
CA ASN A 11 -32.67 17.14 15.14
C ASN A 11 -31.89 16.04 14.39
N VAL A 12 -32.22 14.76 14.60
CA VAL A 12 -31.59 13.64 13.89
C VAL A 12 -32.68 12.77 13.29
N ARG A 13 -32.57 12.49 12.00
CA ARG A 13 -33.48 11.63 11.22
C ARG A 13 -32.72 10.83 10.17
N THR A 14 -33.38 9.86 9.54
CA THR A 14 -32.82 9.19 8.36
C THR A 14 -32.84 10.14 7.16
N TRP A 15 -31.87 9.97 6.25
CA TRP A 15 -31.81 10.76 5.02
C TRP A 15 -32.92 10.38 4.02
N THR A 16 -33.20 11.28 3.08
CA THR A 16 -33.94 11.02 1.84
C THR A 16 -33.05 11.33 0.65
N GLU A 17 -33.48 11.00 -0.57
CA GLU A 17 -32.72 11.34 -1.78
C GLU A 17 -32.47 12.85 -1.92
N GLU A 18 -33.44 13.67 -1.51
CA GLU A 18 -33.35 15.15 -1.56
C GLU A 18 -32.24 15.72 -0.67
N ASP A 19 -31.81 14.96 0.35
CA ASP A 19 -30.75 15.40 1.27
C ASP A 19 -29.35 15.20 0.70
N ILE A 20 -29.17 14.30 -0.28
CA ILE A 20 -27.85 13.87 -0.81
C ILE A 20 -26.95 15.04 -1.24
N PRO A 21 -27.44 16.06 -1.97
CA PRO A 21 -26.61 17.20 -2.32
C PRO A 21 -26.07 17.97 -1.09
N SER A 22 -26.83 18.01 0.01
CA SER A 22 -26.39 18.64 1.26
C SER A 22 -25.36 17.77 2.01
N LEU A 23 -25.48 16.45 1.91
CA LEU A 23 -24.53 15.52 2.51
C LEU A 23 -23.16 15.58 1.83
N VAL A 24 -23.13 15.64 0.49
CA VAL A 24 -21.89 15.85 -0.28
C VAL A 24 -21.20 17.16 0.14
N LYS A 25 -21.97 18.24 0.35
CA LYS A 25 -21.42 19.51 0.83
C LYS A 25 -20.83 19.40 2.23
N VAL A 26 -21.51 18.73 3.16
CA VAL A 26 -20.98 18.51 4.52
C VAL A 26 -19.74 17.61 4.49
N HIS A 27 -19.72 16.58 3.67
CA HIS A 27 -18.57 15.69 3.47
C HIS A 27 -17.35 16.46 2.96
N ALA A 28 -17.51 17.20 1.86
CA ALA A 28 -16.45 18.04 1.29
C ALA A 28 -15.95 19.11 2.27
N ALA A 29 -16.85 19.78 3.01
CA ALA A 29 -16.46 20.74 4.04
C ALA A 29 -15.71 20.10 5.22
N THR A 30 -15.96 18.81 5.48
CA THR A 30 -15.33 18.09 6.60
C THR A 30 -13.99 17.50 6.21
N TYR A 31 -13.84 16.99 4.98
CA TYR A 31 -12.68 16.18 4.57
C TYR A 31 -11.90 16.71 3.35
N GLY A 32 -12.37 17.77 2.69
CA GLY A 32 -11.72 18.29 1.47
C GLY A 32 -10.34 18.95 1.68
N HIS A 33 -9.84 19.01 2.92
CA HIS A 33 -8.45 19.37 3.22
C HIS A 33 -7.53 18.15 3.36
N ILE A 34 -8.10 16.94 3.32
CA ILE A 34 -7.41 15.66 3.55
C ILE A 34 -7.35 14.86 2.24
N TYR A 35 -8.46 14.82 1.51
CA TYR A 35 -8.61 14.03 0.30
C TYR A 35 -8.71 14.90 -0.94
N GLU A 36 -8.20 14.37 -2.05
CA GLU A 36 -8.41 14.97 -3.38
C GLU A 36 -9.88 14.87 -3.78
N LYS A 37 -10.30 15.70 -4.73
CA LYS A 37 -11.71 15.81 -5.14
C LYS A 37 -12.28 14.47 -5.62
N GLU A 38 -11.47 13.67 -6.31
CA GLU A 38 -11.83 12.37 -6.87
C GLU A 38 -11.99 11.27 -5.79
N GLU A 39 -11.47 11.50 -4.59
CA GLU A 39 -11.50 10.56 -3.46
C GLU A 39 -12.70 10.81 -2.52
N LEU A 40 -13.31 12.00 -2.59
CA LEU A 40 -14.48 12.36 -1.80
C LEU A 40 -15.75 11.62 -2.25
N TYR A 41 -16.65 11.32 -1.31
CA TYR A 41 -17.95 10.74 -1.66
C TYR A 41 -18.79 11.67 -2.52
N ASN A 42 -19.26 11.11 -3.63
CA ASN A 42 -20.19 11.76 -4.55
C ASN A 42 -21.63 11.28 -4.34
N GLU A 43 -22.56 11.93 -5.05
CA GLU A 43 -24.00 11.62 -4.95
C GLU A 43 -24.30 10.16 -5.29
N ARG A 44 -23.63 9.60 -6.31
CA ARG A 44 -23.81 8.19 -6.70
C ARG A 44 -23.50 7.24 -5.55
N GLN A 45 -22.40 7.45 -4.83
CA GLN A 45 -22.06 6.61 -3.68
C GLN A 45 -23.09 6.74 -2.56
N TYR A 46 -23.55 7.95 -2.25
CA TYR A 46 -24.62 8.13 -1.25
C TYR A 46 -25.96 7.51 -1.66
N HIS A 47 -26.33 7.55 -2.95
CA HIS A 47 -27.47 6.81 -3.46
C HIS A 47 -27.30 5.30 -3.27
N MET A 48 -26.12 4.74 -3.55
CA MET A 48 -25.85 3.31 -3.35
C MET A 48 -25.94 2.92 -1.86
N GLN A 49 -25.37 3.74 -0.98
CA GLN A 49 -25.46 3.54 0.47
C GLN A 49 -26.91 3.61 0.96
N LEU A 50 -27.71 4.55 0.42
CA LEU A 50 -29.12 4.72 0.79
C LEU A 50 -29.91 3.50 0.35
N ASN A 51 -29.72 3.05 -0.88
CA ASN A 51 -30.38 1.86 -1.41
C ASN A 51 -29.98 0.58 -0.67
N ALA A 52 -28.72 0.46 -0.25
CA ALA A 52 -28.22 -0.72 0.44
C ALA A 52 -28.80 -0.86 1.85
N PHE A 53 -28.86 0.21 2.64
CA PHE A 53 -29.39 0.14 4.00
C PHE A 53 -29.98 1.49 4.45
N PRO A 54 -31.22 1.83 4.07
CA PRO A 54 -31.82 3.14 4.35
C PRO A 54 -31.86 3.52 5.83
N GLU A 55 -32.16 2.57 6.71
CA GLU A 55 -32.29 2.77 8.16
C GLU A 55 -30.94 3.02 8.85
N GLY A 56 -29.83 2.70 8.17
CA GLY A 56 -28.45 2.87 8.65
C GLY A 56 -27.88 4.28 8.54
N GLN A 57 -28.61 5.17 7.89
CA GLN A 57 -28.05 6.41 7.36
C GLN A 57 -28.79 7.60 7.98
N PHE A 58 -28.08 8.34 8.80
CA PHE A 58 -28.63 9.43 9.57
C PHE A 58 -28.06 10.76 9.13
N LEU A 59 -28.88 11.80 9.19
CA LEU A 59 -28.44 13.18 9.11
C LEU A 59 -28.82 13.94 10.37
N ALA A 60 -28.11 15.03 10.62
CA ALA A 60 -28.36 15.94 11.71
C ALA A 60 -28.65 17.34 11.19
N GLU A 61 -29.71 17.97 11.70
CA GLU A 61 -30.16 19.30 11.31
C GLU A 61 -30.15 20.26 12.49
N ILE A 62 -29.81 21.52 12.20
CA ILE A 62 -30.02 22.66 13.09
C ILE A 62 -30.67 23.76 12.25
N ASP A 63 -31.82 24.27 12.71
CA ASP A 63 -32.60 25.32 12.04
C ASP A 63 -32.89 25.00 10.55
N GLY A 64 -33.20 23.73 10.26
CA GLY A 64 -33.54 23.24 8.90
C GLY A 64 -32.33 23.03 7.98
N LYS A 65 -31.10 23.31 8.44
CA LYS A 65 -29.88 23.07 7.67
C LYS A 65 -29.26 21.73 8.09
N VAL A 66 -28.88 20.90 7.12
CA VAL A 66 -28.08 19.70 7.36
C VAL A 66 -26.66 20.11 7.77
N VAL A 67 -26.22 19.66 8.94
CA VAL A 67 -24.95 20.06 9.57
C VAL A 67 -24.06 18.88 9.93
N GLY A 68 -24.53 17.65 9.73
CA GLY A 68 -23.77 16.44 9.99
C GLY A 68 -24.50 15.20 9.48
N TYR A 69 -23.79 14.09 9.37
CA TYR A 69 -24.36 12.80 8.98
C TYR A 69 -23.57 11.64 9.58
N ALA A 70 -24.17 10.45 9.56
CA ALA A 70 -23.54 9.19 9.93
C ALA A 70 -24.06 8.04 9.05
N THR A 71 -23.17 7.30 8.40
CA THR A 71 -23.51 6.19 7.50
C THR A 71 -23.11 4.85 8.09
N SER A 72 -23.95 3.83 7.95
CA SER A 72 -23.71 2.54 8.62
C SER A 72 -24.19 1.38 7.76
N LEU A 73 -23.71 0.17 8.01
CA LEU A 73 -24.24 -1.07 7.44
C LEU A 73 -24.10 -2.25 8.39
N ILE A 74 -24.99 -3.21 8.28
CA ILE A 74 -24.89 -4.49 9.02
C ILE A 74 -23.95 -5.43 8.26
N VAL A 75 -23.02 -6.06 8.97
CA VAL A 75 -22.05 -7.04 8.48
C VAL A 75 -21.93 -8.22 9.44
N GLN A 76 -21.42 -9.35 8.96
CA GLN A 76 -20.97 -10.44 9.82
C GLN A 76 -19.45 -10.41 9.91
N LEU A 77 -18.94 -10.22 11.12
CA LEU A 77 -17.51 -10.28 11.41
C LEU A 77 -17.18 -11.61 12.11
N ASP A 78 -15.95 -12.07 11.92
CA ASP A 78 -15.39 -13.18 12.70
C ASP A 78 -15.12 -12.75 14.16
N ASP A 79 -15.22 -13.70 15.09
CA ASP A 79 -14.98 -13.54 16.52
C ASP A 79 -13.61 -14.05 16.97
N GLU A 80 -13.05 -15.03 16.25
CA GLU A 80 -11.82 -15.71 16.65
C GLU A 80 -10.55 -14.99 16.18
N ASP A 81 -10.70 -13.85 15.50
CA ASP A 81 -9.62 -13.29 14.72
C ASP A 81 -9.01 -12.03 15.37
N GLU A 82 -7.70 -12.11 15.65
CA GLU A 82 -6.88 -11.00 16.16
C GLU A 82 -6.75 -9.84 15.17
N ASN A 83 -7.16 -10.02 13.91
CA ASN A 83 -6.95 -9.07 12.80
C ASN A 83 -8.15 -8.13 12.54
N TYR A 84 -7.95 -7.09 11.73
CA TYR A 84 -8.95 -6.08 11.36
C TYR A 84 -9.36 -6.22 9.88
N TYR A 85 -10.53 -5.71 9.51
CA TYR A 85 -11.04 -5.70 8.12
C TYR A 85 -10.82 -4.33 7.47
N ARG A 86 -10.38 -4.28 6.21
CA ARG A 86 -10.19 -3.01 5.50
C ARG A 86 -11.49 -2.32 5.16
N TYR A 87 -11.42 -1.00 4.94
CA TYR A 87 -12.57 -0.20 4.52
C TYR A 87 -13.27 -0.78 3.28
N VAL A 88 -12.51 -1.19 2.27
CA VAL A 88 -13.05 -1.76 1.02
C VAL A 88 -13.76 -3.10 1.28
N GLU A 89 -13.22 -3.94 2.16
CA GLU A 89 -13.81 -5.24 2.52
C GLU A 89 -15.12 -5.08 3.31
N LEU A 90 -15.18 -4.09 4.21
CA LEU A 90 -16.37 -3.84 5.03
C LEU A 90 -17.47 -3.12 4.28
N SER A 91 -17.13 -2.18 3.39
CA SER A 91 -18.09 -1.27 2.75
C SER A 91 -18.32 -1.54 1.26
N GLY A 92 -17.59 -2.48 0.64
CA GLY A 92 -17.63 -2.67 -0.82
C GLY A 92 -17.13 -1.44 -1.58
N GLY A 93 -16.06 -0.79 -1.10
CA GLY A 93 -15.53 0.44 -1.68
C GLY A 93 -16.46 1.66 -1.53
N GLY A 94 -17.23 1.72 -0.44
CA GLY A 94 -18.19 2.80 -0.17
C GLY A 94 -19.54 2.66 -0.86
N THR A 95 -19.80 1.54 -1.53
CA THR A 95 -21.09 1.23 -2.18
C THR A 95 -22.10 0.54 -1.24
N PHE A 96 -21.61 0.01 -0.13
CA PHE A 96 -22.32 -0.84 0.85
C PHE A 96 -22.87 -2.14 0.25
N SER A 97 -22.28 -2.64 -0.85
CA SER A 97 -22.63 -3.93 -1.46
C SER A 97 -22.43 -5.15 -0.54
N THR A 98 -21.67 -4.97 0.54
CA THR A 98 -21.38 -5.96 1.60
C THR A 98 -22.42 -5.97 2.71
N HIS A 99 -23.43 -5.09 2.66
CA HIS A 99 -24.49 -5.07 3.64
C HIS A 99 -25.22 -6.42 3.69
N THR A 100 -25.35 -6.97 4.90
CA THR A 100 -26.11 -8.20 5.14
C THR A 100 -27.02 -8.04 6.35
N PRO A 101 -28.36 -8.00 6.16
CA PRO A 101 -29.31 -7.94 7.28
C PRO A 101 -29.21 -9.12 8.26
N ALA A 102 -28.64 -10.25 7.81
CA ALA A 102 -28.39 -11.43 8.62
C ALA A 102 -27.05 -11.38 9.38
N GLY A 103 -26.28 -10.29 9.28
CA GLY A 103 -25.11 -10.07 10.12
C GLY A 103 -25.49 -9.68 11.55
N ASP A 104 -24.50 -9.69 12.46
CA ASP A 104 -24.70 -9.39 13.88
C ASP A 104 -24.03 -8.10 14.36
N THR A 105 -23.34 -7.40 13.46
CA THR A 105 -22.50 -6.23 13.78
C THR A 105 -22.91 -5.03 12.95
N LEU A 106 -23.14 -3.89 13.59
CA LEU A 106 -23.29 -2.61 12.89
C LEU A 106 -21.91 -2.01 12.64
N TYR A 107 -21.48 -1.90 11.39
CA TYR A 107 -20.28 -1.15 11.04
C TYR A 107 -20.63 0.32 10.81
N GLY A 108 -20.02 1.22 11.60
CA GLY A 108 -20.13 2.66 11.42
C GLY A 108 -19.10 3.16 10.41
N ALA A 109 -19.51 3.22 9.14
CA ALA A 109 -18.61 3.49 8.02
C ALA A 109 -18.05 4.92 7.99
N ASP A 110 -18.89 5.94 8.22
CA ASP A 110 -18.44 7.34 8.26
C ASP A 110 -19.32 8.19 9.20
N ILE A 111 -18.75 9.26 9.78
CA ILE A 111 -19.48 10.25 10.57
C ILE A 111 -18.82 11.63 10.42
N ALA A 112 -19.58 12.59 9.90
CA ALA A 112 -19.08 13.94 9.65
C ALA A 112 -19.95 14.99 10.34
N VAL A 113 -19.29 16.07 10.78
CA VAL A 113 -19.93 17.27 11.31
C VAL A 113 -19.26 18.48 10.67
N HIS A 114 -20.07 19.32 10.04
CA HIS A 114 -19.63 20.56 9.42
C HIS A 114 -18.80 21.39 10.41
N PRO A 115 -17.63 21.95 10.01
CA PRO A 115 -16.72 22.66 10.91
C PRO A 115 -17.40 23.69 11.84
N ASP A 116 -18.26 24.56 11.31
CA ASP A 116 -19.00 25.59 12.05
C ASP A 116 -19.99 25.06 13.12
N TYR A 117 -20.24 23.75 13.13
CA TYR A 117 -21.19 23.11 14.03
C TYR A 117 -20.54 22.08 14.97
N ARG A 118 -19.21 21.96 14.95
CA ARG A 118 -18.45 21.17 15.92
C ARG A 118 -18.64 21.73 17.33
N GLY A 119 -18.59 20.84 18.33
CA GLY A 119 -18.84 21.21 19.73
C GLY A 119 -20.31 21.48 20.11
N LYS A 120 -21.25 21.51 19.14
CA LYS A 120 -22.69 21.77 19.40
C LYS A 120 -23.52 20.51 19.68
N GLY A 121 -22.87 19.38 19.99
CA GLY A 121 -23.55 18.11 20.32
C GLY A 121 -24.04 17.28 19.12
N VAL A 122 -23.72 17.68 17.89
CA VAL A 122 -24.18 17.00 16.65
C VAL A 122 -23.73 15.54 16.59
N ALA A 123 -22.43 15.27 16.73
CA ALA A 123 -21.88 13.90 16.72
C ALA A 123 -22.51 13.03 17.81
N ALA A 124 -22.70 13.58 19.02
CA ALA A 124 -23.32 12.86 20.12
C ALA A 124 -24.76 12.43 19.79
N ALA A 125 -25.54 13.30 19.14
CA ALA A 125 -26.89 12.98 18.70
C ALA A 125 -26.91 11.86 17.63
N LEU A 126 -25.97 11.90 16.67
CA LEU A 126 -25.81 10.86 15.65
C LEU A 126 -25.42 9.49 16.27
N TYR A 127 -24.52 9.47 17.25
CA TYR A 127 -24.20 8.23 17.98
C TYR A 127 -25.38 7.67 18.76
N VAL A 128 -26.24 8.53 19.33
CA VAL A 128 -27.48 8.08 19.97
C VAL A 128 -28.39 7.39 18.96
N ALA A 129 -28.51 7.89 17.73
CA ALA A 129 -29.28 7.27 16.67
C ALA A 129 -28.73 5.88 16.28
N ARG A 130 -27.42 5.77 16.03
CA ARG A 130 -26.78 4.46 15.76
C ARG A 130 -27.00 3.45 16.89
N LYS A 131 -26.89 3.86 18.16
CA LYS A 131 -27.16 2.97 19.30
C LYS A 131 -28.61 2.50 19.37
N LYS A 132 -29.57 3.31 18.92
CA LYS A 132 -30.97 2.88 18.79
C LYS A 132 -31.09 1.80 17.72
N LEU A 133 -30.39 1.97 16.59
CA LEU A 133 -30.37 0.99 15.49
C LEU A 133 -29.78 -0.36 15.93
N VAL A 134 -28.64 -0.36 16.62
CA VAL A 134 -28.03 -1.58 17.21
C VAL A 134 -29.04 -2.35 18.07
N LYS A 135 -29.85 -1.64 18.87
CA LYS A 135 -30.87 -2.26 19.71
C LYS A 135 -32.08 -2.74 18.90
N ALA A 136 -32.52 -1.97 17.92
CA ALA A 136 -33.68 -2.28 17.09
C ALA A 136 -33.46 -3.57 16.29
N TYR A 137 -32.29 -3.72 15.68
CA TYR A 137 -31.90 -4.92 14.93
C TYR A 137 -31.35 -6.04 15.82
N ASN A 138 -31.35 -5.86 17.16
CA ASN A 138 -30.77 -6.82 18.10
C ASN A 138 -29.35 -7.27 17.69
N LEU A 139 -28.51 -6.31 17.30
CA LEU A 139 -27.12 -6.55 16.91
C LEU A 139 -26.27 -6.73 18.15
N ARG A 140 -25.24 -7.57 18.08
CA ARG A 140 -24.34 -7.90 19.19
C ARG A 140 -23.44 -6.73 19.56
N ARG A 141 -22.95 -6.02 18.55
CA ARG A 141 -22.01 -4.91 18.70
C ARG A 141 -22.13 -3.90 17.57
N MET A 142 -21.46 -2.77 17.77
CA MET A 142 -21.16 -1.80 16.72
C MET A 142 -19.66 -1.57 16.67
N VAL A 143 -19.08 -1.58 15.47
CA VAL A 143 -17.64 -1.44 15.23
C VAL A 143 -17.40 -0.22 14.34
N ALA A 144 -16.30 0.49 14.56
CA ALA A 144 -15.85 1.58 13.70
C ALA A 144 -14.33 1.70 13.72
N TYR A 145 -13.76 2.38 12.73
CA TYR A 145 -12.40 2.88 12.77
C TYR A 145 -12.39 4.38 13.04
N GLY A 146 -11.55 4.81 13.98
CA GLY A 146 -11.44 6.21 14.35
C GLY A 146 -10.05 6.76 14.06
N ARG A 147 -9.97 7.87 13.32
CA ARG A 147 -8.75 8.68 13.21
C ARG A 147 -8.33 9.19 14.60
N ILE A 148 -7.04 9.45 14.78
CA ILE A 148 -6.45 10.08 15.97
C ILE A 148 -5.76 11.41 15.59
N PRO A 149 -6.51 12.38 15.05
CA PRO A 149 -5.93 13.58 14.45
C PRO A 149 -5.23 14.45 15.51
N GLY A 150 -4.04 14.93 15.16
CA GLY A 150 -3.18 15.67 16.09
C GLY A 150 -2.11 14.77 16.72
N TYR A 151 -2.15 13.46 16.50
CA TYR A 151 -1.13 12.53 17.00
C TYR A 151 0.26 12.86 16.45
N GLU A 152 0.37 13.47 15.26
CA GLU A 152 1.64 13.95 14.70
C GLU A 152 2.38 14.93 15.63
N GLN A 153 1.68 15.61 16.53
CA GLN A 153 2.25 16.54 17.52
C GLN A 153 2.74 15.83 18.79
N TYR A 154 2.30 14.59 19.02
CA TYR A 154 2.60 13.78 20.20
C TYR A 154 3.46 12.57 19.90
N VAL A 155 3.78 12.33 18.63
CA VAL A 155 4.58 11.19 18.18
C VAL A 155 5.94 11.15 18.87
N ASP A 156 6.46 12.32 19.26
CA ASP A 156 7.73 12.47 19.97
C ASP A 156 7.63 12.22 21.49
N GLN A 157 6.44 11.95 22.02
CA GLN A 157 6.22 11.77 23.46
C GLN A 157 5.64 10.40 23.77
N TYR A 158 4.82 9.87 22.86
CA TYR A 158 4.02 8.67 23.09
C TYR A 158 3.97 7.85 21.82
N THR A 159 4.06 6.53 21.95
CA THR A 159 3.60 5.60 20.91
C THR A 159 2.11 5.79 20.65
N PRO A 160 1.56 5.30 19.51
CA PRO A 160 0.15 5.45 19.20
C PRO A 160 -0.75 4.83 20.29
N ASP A 161 -0.35 3.67 20.81
CA ASP A 161 -1.05 3.01 21.91
C ASP A 161 -0.97 3.83 23.21
N GLU A 162 0.20 4.35 23.59
CA GLU A 162 0.34 5.20 24.78
C GLU A 162 -0.47 6.50 24.66
N TYR A 163 -0.46 7.13 23.49
CA TYR A 163 -1.28 8.31 23.18
C TYR A 163 -2.75 7.99 23.42
N VAL A 164 -3.24 6.89 22.85
CA VAL A 164 -4.61 6.42 23.04
C VAL A 164 -4.90 6.14 24.51
N GLN A 165 -4.00 5.49 25.25
CA GLN A 165 -4.20 5.24 26.69
C GLN A 165 -4.27 6.55 27.49
N LYS A 166 -3.45 7.54 27.16
CA LYS A 166 -3.47 8.86 27.82
C LYS A 166 -4.74 9.65 27.51
N VAL A 167 -5.24 9.56 26.28
CA VAL A 167 -6.56 10.11 25.93
C VAL A 167 -7.67 9.39 26.69
N LYS A 168 -7.60 8.04 26.83
CA LYS A 168 -8.55 7.25 27.63
C LYS A 168 -8.52 7.63 29.11
N ALA A 169 -7.33 7.91 29.65
CA ALA A 169 -7.13 8.37 31.03
C ALA A 169 -7.56 9.83 31.26
N GLY A 170 -7.81 10.59 30.18
CA GLY A 170 -8.19 12.00 30.25
C GLY A 170 -7.00 12.96 30.44
N GLU A 171 -5.77 12.46 30.30
CA GLU A 171 -4.53 13.26 30.36
C GLU A 171 -4.32 14.07 29.07
N LEU A 172 -4.72 13.49 27.93
CA LEU A 172 -4.67 14.13 26.61
C LEU A 172 -6.08 14.30 26.04
N LYS A 173 -6.18 15.21 25.07
CA LYS A 173 -7.41 15.44 24.31
C LYS A 173 -7.17 15.18 22.84
N ASP A 174 -7.97 14.28 22.30
CA ASP A 174 -8.11 14.01 20.88
C ASP A 174 -9.58 14.24 20.50
N PRO A 175 -9.88 15.16 19.57
CA PRO A 175 -11.25 15.53 19.26
C PRO A 175 -12.08 14.37 18.69
N SER A 176 -11.46 13.45 17.94
CA SER A 176 -12.10 12.30 17.32
C SER A 176 -12.28 11.17 18.34
N LEU A 177 -11.18 10.71 18.95
CA LEU A 177 -11.16 9.62 19.91
C LEU A 177 -11.98 9.96 21.16
N ASN A 178 -11.90 11.18 21.72
CA ASN A 178 -12.77 11.55 22.83
C ASN A 178 -14.25 11.53 22.44
N ALA A 179 -14.61 11.83 21.19
CA ALA A 179 -16.00 11.71 20.74
C ALA A 179 -16.46 10.25 20.71
N HIS A 180 -15.60 9.32 20.24
CA HIS A 180 -15.87 7.88 20.29
C HIS A 180 -15.99 7.34 21.71
N LEU A 181 -15.06 7.71 22.61
CA LEU A 181 -15.09 7.29 24.01
C LEU A 181 -16.34 7.82 24.75
N LYS A 182 -16.72 9.09 24.53
CA LYS A 182 -17.98 9.65 25.06
C LYS A 182 -19.21 8.96 24.47
N ALA A 183 -19.12 8.51 23.22
CA ALA A 183 -20.12 7.66 22.61
C ALA A 183 -20.09 6.23 23.16
N GLY A 184 -19.24 5.90 24.13
CA GLY A 184 -19.22 4.61 24.83
C GLY A 184 -18.56 3.48 24.05
N TYR A 185 -17.77 3.81 23.02
CA TYR A 185 -16.85 2.85 22.41
C TYR A 185 -15.69 2.57 23.37
N ASP A 186 -15.16 1.36 23.29
CA ASP A 186 -13.86 1.00 23.81
C ASP A 186 -12.88 0.81 22.65
N VAL A 187 -11.62 1.21 22.86
CA VAL A 187 -10.55 0.96 21.89
C VAL A 187 -9.99 -0.43 22.14
N LYS A 188 -10.09 -1.31 21.14
CA LYS A 188 -9.54 -2.67 21.24
C LYS A 188 -8.08 -2.75 20.81
N LYS A 189 -7.69 -1.94 19.81
CA LYS A 189 -6.32 -1.86 19.29
C LYS A 189 -6.10 -0.59 18.47
N VAL A 190 -4.83 -0.25 18.27
CA VAL A 190 -4.36 0.76 17.32
C VAL A 190 -3.76 0.04 16.11
N ILE A 191 -4.10 0.50 14.91
CA ILE A 191 -3.81 -0.13 13.63
C ILE A 191 -3.10 0.86 12.72
N LEU A 192 -2.09 0.41 11.99
CA LEU A 192 -1.34 1.19 10.99
C LEU A 192 -1.83 0.90 9.56
N ASP A 193 -1.76 1.91 8.69
CA ASP A 193 -1.96 1.82 7.23
C ASP A 193 -3.37 1.36 6.79
N LEU A 194 -4.37 1.54 7.65
CA LEU A 194 -5.77 1.33 7.28
C LEU A 194 -6.40 2.55 6.60
N LEU A 195 -5.95 3.75 6.99
CA LEU A 195 -6.42 5.03 6.49
C LEU A 195 -5.19 5.89 6.14
N VAL A 196 -5.22 6.55 4.99
CA VAL A 196 -4.20 7.52 4.60
C VAL A 196 -4.54 8.85 5.28
N ASP A 197 -3.78 9.22 6.30
CA ASP A 197 -4.04 10.42 7.09
C ASP A 197 -2.74 10.95 7.72
N GLY A 198 -2.27 12.09 7.22
CA GLY A 198 -1.05 12.72 7.72
C GLY A 198 -1.13 13.14 9.19
N GLU A 199 -2.31 13.59 9.64
CA GLU A 199 -2.56 14.02 11.04
C GLU A 199 -2.65 12.83 12.02
N SER A 200 -2.79 11.61 11.52
CA SER A 200 -2.72 10.42 12.37
C SER A 200 -1.47 9.59 12.10
N LEU A 201 -0.59 10.04 11.20
CA LEU A 201 0.56 9.25 10.69
C LEU A 201 0.14 7.86 10.21
N ASN A 202 -1.02 7.78 9.53
CA ASN A 202 -1.70 6.55 9.09
C ASN A 202 -2.13 5.58 10.22
N TYR A 203 -2.05 5.98 11.49
CA TYR A 203 -2.62 5.21 12.59
C TYR A 203 -4.12 5.45 12.75
N CYS A 204 -4.86 4.44 13.17
CA CYS A 204 -6.27 4.55 13.52
C CYS A 204 -6.63 3.59 14.65
N THR A 205 -7.75 3.85 15.32
CA THR A 205 -8.27 3.01 16.41
C THR A 205 -9.32 2.04 15.88
N TYR A 206 -9.26 0.77 16.31
CA TYR A 206 -10.39 -0.16 16.21
C TYR A 206 -11.29 0.03 17.43
N LEU A 207 -12.52 0.44 17.18
CA LEU A 207 -13.48 0.82 18.21
C LEU A 207 -14.63 -0.17 18.26
N GLU A 208 -14.98 -0.64 19.46
CA GLU A 208 -16.15 -1.48 19.66
C GLU A 208 -17.11 -0.92 20.72
N TYR A 209 -18.39 -0.86 20.38
CA TYR A 209 -19.50 -0.65 21.30
C TYR A 209 -20.27 -1.95 21.49
N THR A 210 -20.25 -2.51 22.70
CA THR A 210 -20.96 -3.75 23.03
C THR A 210 -22.43 -3.50 23.36
N ASN A 211 -23.35 -4.20 22.70
CA ASN A 211 -24.77 -4.14 23.04
C ASN A 211 -25.09 -5.08 24.22
N ARG A 212 -25.10 -4.55 25.44
CA ARG A 212 -25.44 -5.30 26.66
C ARG A 212 -26.86 -5.90 26.68
N LYS A 213 -27.73 -5.53 25.74
CA LYS A 213 -29.11 -6.06 25.62
C LYS A 213 -29.27 -7.09 24.49
N TYR A 214 -28.18 -7.51 23.86
CA TYR A 214 -28.19 -8.52 22.81
C TYR A 214 -28.82 -9.84 23.29
N LYS A 215 -29.73 -10.40 22.48
CA LYS A 215 -30.38 -11.69 22.75
C LYS A 215 -29.98 -12.71 21.66
N PRO A 216 -29.10 -13.69 21.95
CA PRO A 216 -28.58 -14.64 20.96
C PRO A 216 -29.68 -15.45 20.25
N VAL A 217 -30.72 -15.85 20.99
CA VAL A 217 -31.80 -16.74 20.49
C VAL A 217 -32.63 -16.11 19.35
N LYS A 218 -32.61 -14.77 19.22
CA LYS A 218 -33.32 -14.06 18.15
C LYS A 218 -32.59 -14.08 16.81
N HIS A 219 -31.31 -14.49 16.77
CA HIS A 219 -30.46 -14.43 15.59
C HIS A 219 -30.10 -15.85 15.13
N LYS A 220 -31.09 -16.60 14.60
CA LYS A 220 -30.96 -18.03 14.26
C LYS A 220 -30.33 -18.32 12.89
N ILE A 221 -30.22 -17.31 12.03
CA ILE A 221 -29.62 -17.44 10.70
C ILE A 221 -28.49 -16.41 10.63
N SER A 222 -27.31 -16.80 11.08
CA SER A 222 -26.11 -15.99 10.94
C SER A 222 -25.71 -15.96 9.48
N ALA A 223 -25.46 -14.76 8.93
CA ALA A 223 -24.80 -14.64 7.64
C ALA A 223 -23.43 -15.33 7.69
N GLN A 224 -22.90 -15.76 6.54
CA GLN A 224 -21.50 -16.16 6.50
C GLN A 224 -20.63 -14.94 6.87
N PRO A 225 -19.59 -15.11 7.71
CA PRO A 225 -18.61 -14.07 7.93
C PRO A 225 -18.06 -13.54 6.62
N LEU A 226 -17.72 -12.25 6.57
CA LEU A 226 -17.04 -11.67 5.42
C LEU A 226 -15.77 -12.50 5.14
N LYS A 227 -15.75 -13.17 3.98
CA LYS A 227 -14.56 -13.85 3.49
C LYS A 227 -13.52 -12.78 3.18
N ARG A 228 -12.46 -12.75 3.98
CA ARG A 228 -11.30 -11.93 3.64
C ARG A 228 -10.69 -12.44 2.35
N SER A 229 -10.21 -11.50 1.55
CA SER A 229 -9.30 -11.84 0.48
C SER A 229 -8.01 -12.35 1.12
N ASN A 230 -7.73 -13.65 0.98
CA ASN A 230 -6.40 -14.18 1.27
C ASN A 230 -5.45 -13.59 0.23
N ARG A 231 -4.78 -12.49 0.58
CA ARG A 231 -3.91 -11.77 -0.35
C ARG A 231 -2.57 -12.48 -0.42
N ARG A 232 -2.54 -13.49 -1.29
CA ARG A 232 -1.33 -14.20 -1.69
C ARG A 232 -0.91 -13.73 -3.06
N ILE A 233 0.37 -13.38 -3.16
CA ILE A 233 0.95 -13.04 -4.44
C ILE A 233 2.03 -14.05 -4.79
N ARG A 234 2.02 -14.56 -6.02
CA ARG A 234 3.11 -15.39 -6.53
C ARG A 234 4.04 -14.53 -7.36
N VAL A 235 5.32 -14.61 -7.08
CA VAL A 235 6.35 -13.82 -7.75
C VAL A 235 7.42 -14.73 -8.34
N GLY A 236 7.88 -14.38 -9.54
CA GLY A 236 9.04 -14.95 -10.19
C GLY A 236 10.20 -13.95 -10.17
N SER A 237 11.39 -14.41 -9.80
CA SER A 237 12.64 -13.66 -9.96
C SER A 237 13.55 -14.36 -10.95
N ALA A 238 13.86 -13.70 -12.06
CA ALA A 238 14.78 -14.22 -13.05
C ALA A 238 16.23 -14.15 -12.53
N GLN A 239 16.98 -15.23 -12.69
CA GLN A 239 18.44 -15.17 -12.73
C GLN A 239 18.85 -15.37 -14.18
N TYR A 240 19.19 -14.28 -14.84
CA TYR A 240 19.33 -14.24 -16.30
C TYR A 240 20.80 -14.46 -16.69
N LEU A 241 21.10 -15.47 -17.50
CA LEU A 241 22.48 -15.68 -17.97
C LEU A 241 22.78 -14.81 -19.20
N LEU A 242 23.66 -13.82 -19.05
CA LEU A 242 24.12 -13.01 -20.17
C LEU A 242 24.90 -13.86 -21.17
N ARG A 243 24.48 -13.79 -22.43
CA ARG A 243 25.12 -14.47 -23.56
C ARG A 243 25.23 -13.55 -24.78
N PRO A 244 26.19 -13.75 -25.69
CA PRO A 244 26.24 -13.01 -26.93
C PRO A 244 24.95 -13.17 -27.74
N ILE A 245 24.45 -12.06 -28.29
CA ILE A 245 23.28 -12.02 -29.18
C ILE A 245 23.66 -11.38 -30.51
N LYS A 246 22.96 -11.78 -31.57
CA LYS A 246 23.12 -11.26 -32.94
C LYS A 246 22.03 -10.28 -33.32
N SER A 247 20.85 -10.40 -32.70
CA SER A 247 19.67 -9.63 -33.09
C SER A 247 18.78 -9.29 -31.91
N TRP A 248 17.84 -8.36 -32.12
CA TRP A 248 16.79 -8.05 -31.16
C TRP A 248 15.86 -9.25 -30.90
N GLN A 249 15.65 -10.06 -31.93
CA GLN A 249 14.85 -11.28 -31.81
C GLN A 249 15.50 -12.28 -30.84
N ASP A 250 16.82 -12.42 -30.85
CA ASP A 250 17.52 -13.31 -29.92
C ASP A 250 17.27 -12.91 -28.46
N LEU A 251 17.31 -11.61 -28.15
CA LEU A 251 17.00 -11.11 -26.81
C LEU A 251 15.54 -11.42 -26.45
N ARG A 252 14.62 -11.14 -27.38
CA ARG A 252 13.19 -11.38 -27.20
C ARG A 252 12.89 -12.84 -26.89
N ASP A 253 13.48 -13.78 -27.63
CA ASP A 253 13.29 -15.22 -27.43
C ASP A 253 13.82 -15.68 -26.06
N ASN A 254 14.98 -15.16 -25.65
CA ASN A 254 15.53 -15.45 -24.33
C ASN A 254 14.63 -14.90 -23.21
N VAL A 255 14.06 -13.69 -23.36
CA VAL A 255 13.15 -13.10 -22.37
C VAL A 255 11.82 -13.86 -22.33
N GLU A 256 11.27 -14.27 -23.48
CA GLU A 256 10.00 -14.99 -23.55
C GLU A 256 10.03 -16.30 -22.75
N PHE A 257 11.18 -16.98 -22.68
CA PHE A 257 11.34 -18.14 -21.80
C PHE A 257 10.99 -17.83 -20.33
N PHE A 258 11.50 -16.73 -19.78
CA PHE A 258 11.23 -16.33 -18.39
C PHE A 258 9.77 -15.94 -18.19
N VAL A 259 9.20 -15.18 -19.13
CA VAL A 259 7.80 -14.75 -19.08
C VAL A 259 6.85 -15.96 -19.16
N ASN A 260 7.07 -16.85 -20.12
CA ASN A 260 6.29 -18.08 -20.28
C ASN A 260 6.42 -18.99 -19.05
N THR A 261 7.62 -19.08 -18.47
CA THR A 261 7.81 -19.83 -17.22
C THR A 261 7.00 -19.20 -16.08
N ALA A 262 7.08 -17.88 -15.89
CA ALA A 262 6.32 -17.18 -14.86
C ALA A 262 4.80 -17.39 -15.03
N ASP A 263 4.28 -17.33 -16.25
CA ASP A 263 2.86 -17.62 -16.56
C ASP A 263 2.48 -19.09 -16.31
N THR A 264 3.32 -20.04 -16.72
CA THR A 264 3.13 -21.49 -16.49
C THR A 264 2.99 -21.80 -15.00
N TYR A 265 3.77 -21.10 -14.17
CA TYR A 265 3.69 -21.22 -12.71
C TYR A 265 2.67 -20.26 -12.08
N HIS A 266 1.86 -19.55 -12.87
CA HIS A 266 0.81 -18.62 -12.43
C HIS A 266 1.33 -17.53 -11.49
N CYS A 267 2.50 -16.97 -11.81
CA CYS A 267 3.00 -15.79 -11.12
C CYS A 267 2.09 -14.59 -11.43
N HIS A 268 1.93 -13.70 -10.44
CA HIS A 268 1.33 -12.39 -10.67
C HIS A 268 2.39 -11.36 -11.11
N PHE A 269 3.62 -11.50 -10.62
CA PHE A 269 4.75 -10.64 -10.97
C PHE A 269 5.95 -11.46 -11.46
N LEU A 270 6.68 -10.92 -12.44
CA LEU A 270 8.02 -11.35 -12.81
C LEU A 270 8.98 -10.16 -12.73
N VAL A 271 10.15 -10.34 -12.13
CA VAL A 271 11.24 -9.34 -12.16
C VAL A 271 12.46 -9.85 -12.91
N LEU A 272 12.91 -9.05 -13.89
CA LEU A 272 14.15 -9.26 -14.64
C LEU A 272 15.30 -8.41 -14.09
N PRO A 273 16.56 -8.76 -14.37
CA PRO A 273 17.71 -8.05 -13.81
C PRO A 273 17.94 -6.65 -14.39
N GLU A 274 18.75 -5.86 -13.68
CA GLU A 274 19.24 -4.58 -14.17
C GLU A 274 20.09 -4.80 -15.43
N TYR A 275 19.97 -3.94 -16.45
CA TYR A 275 20.82 -3.96 -17.65
C TYR A 275 20.98 -5.29 -18.39
N PHE A 276 20.06 -6.26 -18.27
CA PHE A 276 20.20 -7.52 -19.02
C PHE A 276 20.29 -7.28 -20.54
N ALA A 277 19.63 -6.23 -21.06
CA ALA A 277 19.73 -5.79 -22.45
C ALA A 277 21.13 -5.29 -22.88
N ALA A 278 22.08 -5.12 -21.95
CA ALA A 278 23.48 -4.81 -22.28
C ALA A 278 24.15 -5.90 -23.14
N GLN A 279 23.52 -7.07 -23.32
CA GLN A 279 23.94 -8.06 -24.32
C GLN A 279 24.08 -7.48 -25.73
N PHE A 280 23.35 -6.42 -26.11
CA PHE A 280 23.55 -5.78 -27.42
C PHE A 280 24.94 -5.20 -27.63
N PHE A 281 25.70 -4.98 -26.56
CA PHE A 281 27.10 -4.61 -26.67
C PHE A 281 27.91 -5.64 -27.46
N THR A 282 27.48 -6.90 -27.55
CA THR A 282 28.14 -7.93 -28.38
C THR A 282 27.85 -7.79 -29.87
N SER A 283 26.79 -7.09 -30.27
CA SER A 283 26.46 -6.85 -31.68
C SER A 283 26.95 -5.49 -32.19
N MET A 284 27.53 -4.66 -31.31
CA MET A 284 28.05 -3.34 -31.64
C MET A 284 29.53 -3.39 -32.08
N PRO A 285 30.01 -2.40 -32.86
CA PRO A 285 31.41 -2.33 -33.25
C PRO A 285 32.37 -2.29 -32.05
N ALA A 286 33.45 -3.06 -32.11
CA ALA A 286 34.37 -3.24 -30.98
C ALA A 286 35.14 -1.97 -30.59
N ASP A 287 35.33 -1.05 -31.55
CA ASP A 287 36.04 0.21 -31.45
C ASP A 287 35.19 1.36 -30.87
N TRP A 288 33.88 1.14 -30.67
CA TRP A 288 33.01 2.11 -30.00
C TRP A 288 33.36 2.26 -28.52
N ASP A 289 33.33 3.50 -28.04
CA ASP A 289 33.50 3.80 -26.61
C ASP A 289 32.22 3.51 -25.81
N ASP A 290 32.35 3.49 -24.47
CA ASP A 290 31.25 3.16 -23.57
C ASP A 290 30.05 4.12 -23.71
N LYS A 291 30.28 5.38 -24.12
CA LYS A 291 29.21 6.37 -24.33
C LYS A 291 28.45 6.05 -25.61
N GLN A 292 29.15 5.81 -26.71
CA GLN A 292 28.53 5.43 -27.99
C GLN A 292 27.66 4.19 -27.83
N MET A 293 28.16 3.18 -27.12
CA MET A 293 27.42 1.93 -26.87
C MET A 293 26.17 2.15 -26.01
N ILE A 294 26.27 2.88 -24.90
CA ILE A 294 25.10 3.11 -24.03
C ILE A 294 24.05 4.01 -24.71
N PHE A 295 24.47 4.98 -25.53
CA PHE A 295 23.54 5.79 -26.33
C PHE A 295 22.82 4.94 -27.37
N ALA A 296 23.53 4.07 -28.09
CA ALA A 296 22.91 3.16 -29.03
C ALA A 296 21.96 2.16 -28.35
N LEU A 297 22.25 1.75 -27.10
CA LEU A 297 21.31 0.96 -26.31
C LEU A 297 20.09 1.80 -25.89
N ALA A 298 20.27 3.06 -25.51
CA ALA A 298 19.17 3.96 -25.15
C ALA A 298 18.22 4.24 -26.32
N ASP A 299 18.73 4.28 -27.55
CA ASP A 299 17.93 4.42 -28.77
C ASP A 299 17.02 3.21 -29.01
N LYS A 300 17.21 2.11 -28.28
CA LYS A 300 16.38 0.90 -28.32
C LYS A 300 15.26 0.89 -27.26
N ALA A 301 15.07 1.97 -26.51
CA ALA A 301 14.07 2.04 -25.44
C ALA A 301 12.64 1.78 -25.93
N GLU A 302 12.27 2.25 -27.14
CA GLU A 302 10.93 2.02 -27.70
C GLU A 302 10.71 0.53 -28.04
N GLU A 303 11.69 -0.10 -28.69
CA GLU A 303 11.66 -1.53 -29.03
C GLU A 303 11.59 -2.41 -27.76
N TYR A 304 12.31 -1.99 -26.71
CA TYR A 304 12.26 -2.58 -25.36
C TYR A 304 10.86 -2.47 -24.73
N VAL A 305 10.28 -1.27 -24.75
CA VAL A 305 8.95 -1.02 -24.16
C VAL A 305 7.87 -1.81 -24.89
N GLU A 306 7.88 -1.81 -26.23
CA GLU A 306 6.87 -2.54 -27.01
C GLU A 306 6.97 -4.07 -26.84
N MET A 307 8.20 -4.60 -26.73
CA MET A 307 8.41 -6.02 -26.42
C MET A 307 7.76 -6.42 -25.09
N PHE A 308 7.99 -5.66 -24.02
CA PHE A 308 7.44 -5.99 -22.70
C PHE A 308 5.95 -5.69 -22.57
N LYS A 309 5.43 -4.66 -23.23
CA LYS A 309 3.97 -4.44 -23.32
C LYS A 309 3.28 -5.64 -23.97
N TYR A 310 3.83 -6.13 -25.09
CA TYR A 310 3.33 -7.33 -25.75
C TYR A 310 3.31 -8.53 -24.79
N PHE A 311 4.41 -8.77 -24.06
CA PHE A 311 4.49 -9.88 -23.12
C PHE A 311 3.53 -9.74 -21.94
N ALA A 312 3.46 -8.56 -21.30
CA ALA A 312 2.57 -8.33 -20.18
C ALA A 312 1.09 -8.56 -20.56
N GLN A 313 0.68 -8.09 -21.74
CA GLN A 313 -0.68 -8.29 -22.27
C GLN A 313 -0.94 -9.75 -22.67
N LYS A 314 -0.03 -10.37 -23.42
CA LYS A 314 -0.18 -11.76 -23.90
C LYS A 314 -0.30 -12.75 -22.76
N TYR A 315 0.52 -12.59 -21.72
CA TYR A 315 0.60 -13.52 -20.58
C TYR A 315 -0.16 -13.01 -19.34
N SER A 316 -0.89 -11.89 -19.45
CA SER A 316 -1.67 -11.29 -18.35
C SER A 316 -0.85 -11.13 -17.04
N LEU A 317 0.39 -10.68 -17.16
CA LEU A 317 1.39 -10.66 -16.10
C LEU A 317 1.87 -9.23 -15.80
N TYR A 318 2.10 -8.91 -14.52
CA TYR A 318 2.87 -7.71 -14.19
C TYR A 318 4.36 -8.01 -14.35
N ILE A 319 5.05 -7.27 -15.21
CA ILE A 319 6.47 -7.50 -15.48
C ILE A 319 7.26 -6.28 -15.01
N ILE A 320 8.14 -6.48 -14.03
CA ILE A 320 9.24 -5.57 -13.78
C ILE A 320 10.32 -5.95 -14.78
N GLY A 321 10.43 -5.20 -15.88
CA GLY A 321 11.31 -5.53 -17.00
C GLY A 321 12.80 -5.44 -16.67
N GLY A 322 13.20 -5.25 -15.42
CA GLY A 322 14.56 -4.87 -15.06
C GLY A 322 14.76 -3.39 -15.35
N SER A 323 15.96 -3.02 -15.81
CA SER A 323 16.26 -1.64 -16.15
C SER A 323 16.87 -1.45 -17.54
N HIS A 324 16.63 -0.27 -18.11
CA HIS A 324 17.11 0.12 -19.44
C HIS A 324 17.55 1.59 -19.44
N PRO A 325 18.61 1.96 -20.18
CA PRO A 325 18.97 3.37 -20.37
C PRO A 325 17.87 4.13 -21.12
N VAL A 326 17.46 5.29 -20.62
CA VAL A 326 16.48 6.15 -21.29
C VAL A 326 17.00 7.58 -21.33
N ARG A 327 16.92 8.21 -22.51
CA ARG A 327 17.14 9.65 -22.64
C ARG A 327 15.83 10.37 -22.34
N ARG A 328 15.84 11.28 -21.36
CA ARG A 328 14.67 12.10 -21.00
C ARG A 328 14.71 13.43 -21.76
N THR A 329 13.62 14.20 -21.65
CA THR A 329 13.44 15.48 -22.37
C THR A 329 14.41 16.58 -21.93
N ASP A 330 15.06 16.43 -20.78
CA ASP A 330 16.15 17.31 -20.33
C ASP A 330 17.49 17.01 -21.03
N GLY A 331 17.53 16.03 -21.94
CA GLY A 331 18.70 15.64 -22.70
C GLY A 331 19.66 14.71 -21.95
N HIS A 332 19.37 14.41 -20.68
CA HIS A 332 20.19 13.53 -19.85
C HIS A 332 19.79 12.07 -19.99
N LEU A 333 20.74 11.19 -19.66
CA LEU A 333 20.56 9.74 -19.66
C LEU A 333 20.23 9.27 -18.25
N TYR A 334 19.28 8.35 -18.11
CA TYR A 334 18.82 7.78 -16.85
C TYR A 334 18.79 6.25 -16.90
N ASN A 335 19.13 5.58 -15.80
CA ASN A 335 18.90 4.15 -15.62
C ASN A 335 17.47 3.96 -15.10
N VAL A 336 16.59 3.36 -15.90
CA VAL A 336 15.15 3.37 -15.63
C VAL A 336 14.62 1.95 -15.51
N ALA A 337 14.02 1.63 -14.36
CA ALA A 337 13.22 0.42 -14.22
C ALA A 337 11.80 0.63 -14.71
N HIS A 338 11.24 -0.40 -15.33
CA HIS A 338 9.92 -0.36 -15.96
C HIS A 338 9.01 -1.41 -15.35
N LEU A 339 7.81 -1.02 -14.97
CA LEU A 339 6.71 -1.89 -14.60
C LEU A 339 5.68 -1.88 -15.73
N PHE A 340 5.44 -3.04 -16.31
CA PHE A 340 4.46 -3.28 -17.36
C PHE A 340 3.27 -4.00 -16.76
N SER A 341 2.05 -3.50 -17.01
CA SER A 341 0.83 -4.11 -16.50
C SER A 341 0.10 -4.97 -17.54
N PRO A 342 -0.79 -5.89 -17.13
CA PRO A 342 -1.59 -6.70 -18.03
C PRO A 342 -2.45 -5.90 -19.02
N SER A 343 -2.85 -4.67 -18.69
CA SER A 343 -3.55 -3.80 -19.64
C SER A 343 -2.65 -3.16 -20.71
N GLY A 344 -1.32 -3.25 -20.55
CA GLY A 344 -0.33 -2.64 -21.44
C GLY A 344 0.11 -1.23 -21.02
N ASN A 345 -0.26 -0.78 -19.81
CA ASN A 345 0.28 0.44 -19.24
C ASN A 345 1.73 0.25 -18.79
N VAL A 346 2.51 1.34 -18.85
CA VAL A 346 3.93 1.35 -18.49
C VAL A 346 4.17 2.41 -17.43
N TYR A 347 4.80 1.99 -16.35
CA TYR A 347 5.19 2.83 -15.23
C TYR A 347 6.69 2.75 -15.03
N THR A 348 7.32 3.80 -14.48
CA THR A 348 8.77 3.85 -14.36
C THR A 348 9.26 4.33 -13.00
N GLN A 349 10.41 3.81 -12.60
CA GLN A 349 11.21 4.31 -11.48
C GLN A 349 12.62 4.56 -11.99
N ASP A 350 13.06 5.82 -11.99
CA ASP A 350 14.44 6.16 -12.30
C ASP A 350 15.34 5.79 -11.10
N LYS A 351 16.53 5.25 -11.37
CA LYS A 351 17.52 4.92 -10.34
C LYS A 351 17.90 6.17 -9.56
N LEU A 352 17.81 6.11 -8.23
CA LEU A 352 18.00 7.29 -7.38
C LEU A 352 19.50 7.52 -7.08
N HIS A 353 20.24 6.44 -6.85
CA HIS A 353 21.64 6.45 -6.48
C HIS A 353 22.49 5.91 -7.62
N ILE A 354 23.15 6.82 -8.33
CA ILE A 354 24.04 6.47 -9.45
C ILE A 354 25.42 6.08 -8.91
N THR A 355 25.88 4.89 -9.27
CA THR A 355 27.21 4.39 -8.88
C THR A 355 28.32 5.24 -9.51
N PRO A 356 29.55 5.24 -8.93
CA PRO A 356 30.68 5.95 -9.52
C PRO A 356 30.94 5.57 -10.98
N SER A 357 30.86 4.27 -11.33
CA SER A 357 31.08 3.76 -12.69
C SER A 357 30.01 4.21 -13.67
N GLU A 358 28.72 4.14 -13.29
CA GLU A 358 27.62 4.64 -14.13
C GLU A 358 27.76 6.14 -14.42
N ARG A 359 28.24 6.91 -13.44
CA ARG A 359 28.47 8.35 -13.60
C ARG A 359 29.65 8.65 -14.52
N SER A 360 30.78 7.95 -14.35
CA SER A 360 32.00 8.23 -15.11
C SER A 360 31.97 7.68 -16.54
N LEU A 361 31.46 6.45 -16.72
CA LEU A 361 31.45 5.77 -18.02
C LEU A 361 30.26 6.22 -18.89
N TRP A 362 29.06 6.27 -18.30
CA TRP A 362 27.81 6.45 -19.06
C TRP A 362 27.14 7.80 -18.83
N ASN A 363 27.63 8.60 -17.89
CA ASN A 363 27.06 9.92 -17.54
C ASN A 363 25.57 9.84 -17.19
N PHE A 364 25.18 8.84 -16.40
CA PHE A 364 23.82 8.73 -15.87
C PHE A 364 23.52 9.79 -14.82
N HIS A 365 22.30 10.31 -14.84
CA HIS A 365 21.78 11.28 -13.87
C HIS A 365 20.85 10.59 -12.85
N PRO A 366 20.82 11.08 -11.59
CA PRO A 366 19.96 10.51 -10.55
C PRO A 366 18.49 10.87 -10.76
N GLY A 367 17.62 9.89 -10.48
CA GLY A 367 16.18 10.08 -10.40
C GLY A 367 15.78 11.08 -9.30
N LYS A 368 14.59 11.68 -9.45
CA LYS A 368 14.15 12.83 -8.62
C LYS A 368 12.92 12.54 -7.75
N THR A 369 12.32 11.36 -7.88
CA THR A 369 11.05 10.98 -7.23
C THR A 369 11.11 9.52 -6.75
N ILE A 370 10.55 9.28 -5.57
CA ILE A 370 10.33 7.94 -5.04
C ILE A 370 8.89 7.56 -5.41
N ASN A 371 8.71 6.53 -6.23
CA ASN A 371 7.41 6.07 -6.68
C ASN A 371 7.06 4.72 -6.03
N LEU A 372 5.80 4.59 -5.64
CA LEU A 372 5.15 3.33 -5.31
C LEU A 372 4.04 3.06 -6.33
N PHE A 373 3.79 1.78 -6.58
CA PHE A 373 2.81 1.33 -7.55
C PHE A 373 1.72 0.57 -6.80
N ASP A 374 0.51 1.13 -6.76
CA ASP A 374 -0.64 0.54 -6.08
C ASP A 374 -1.36 -0.38 -7.05
N THR A 375 -1.10 -1.68 -6.94
CA THR A 375 -1.65 -2.72 -7.84
C THR A 375 -2.82 -3.45 -7.18
N PRO A 376 -3.67 -4.17 -7.93
CA PRO A 376 -4.72 -5.00 -7.36
C PRO A 376 -4.22 -6.06 -6.37
N TYR A 377 -2.95 -6.44 -6.47
CA TYR A 377 -2.31 -7.47 -5.66
C TYR A 377 -1.60 -6.92 -4.41
N GLY A 378 -1.32 -5.62 -4.35
CA GLY A 378 -0.61 -4.97 -3.26
C GLY A 378 0.19 -3.76 -3.71
N ARG A 379 0.67 -2.97 -2.74
CA ARG A 379 1.50 -1.80 -3.02
C ARG A 379 2.96 -2.20 -3.08
N ILE A 380 3.58 -1.95 -4.23
CA ILE A 380 4.94 -2.40 -4.52
C ILE A 380 5.87 -1.22 -4.85
N GLY A 381 7.15 -1.37 -4.51
CA GLY A 381 8.22 -0.43 -4.87
C GLY A 381 9.30 -1.10 -5.72
N ILE A 382 10.14 -0.29 -6.35
CA ILE A 382 11.32 -0.76 -7.11
C ILE A 382 12.54 0.01 -6.61
N GLN A 383 13.60 -0.70 -6.19
CA GLN A 383 14.90 -0.11 -5.86
C GLN A 383 15.95 -0.75 -6.75
N ILE A 384 16.54 0.03 -7.66
CA ILE A 384 17.46 -0.51 -8.67
C ILE A 384 18.85 -0.65 -8.07
N CYS A 385 19.32 -1.89 -7.93
CA CYS A 385 20.70 -2.22 -7.57
C CYS A 385 21.18 -1.43 -6.36
N TYR A 386 22.06 -0.45 -6.58
CA TYR A 386 22.63 0.40 -5.55
C TYR A 386 21.59 1.10 -4.65
N ASP A 387 20.39 1.36 -5.15
CA ASP A 387 19.30 1.96 -4.36
C ASP A 387 18.96 1.16 -3.10
N ILE A 388 19.07 -0.17 -3.12
CA ILE A 388 18.70 -1.03 -1.97
C ILE A 388 19.67 -0.87 -0.79
N GLU A 389 20.89 -0.43 -1.06
CA GLU A 389 21.92 -0.22 -0.04
C GLU A 389 21.57 0.95 0.89
N PHE A 390 20.65 1.84 0.49
CA PHE A 390 20.24 3.02 1.25
C PHE A 390 18.98 2.74 2.10
N PRO A 391 19.10 2.65 3.44
CA PRO A 391 17.99 2.32 4.34
C PRO A 391 16.83 3.31 4.29
N GLU A 392 17.13 4.60 4.10
CA GLU A 392 16.17 5.69 4.18
C GLU A 392 15.09 5.54 3.11
N VAL A 393 15.48 5.16 1.89
CA VAL A 393 14.54 5.00 0.77
C VAL A 393 13.57 3.86 1.04
N ALA A 394 14.09 2.69 1.47
CA ALA A 394 13.25 1.53 1.78
C ALA A 394 12.29 1.82 2.93
N ARG A 395 12.77 2.53 3.97
CA ARG A 395 11.93 2.96 5.09
C ARG A 395 10.85 3.94 4.63
N LEU A 396 11.19 4.95 3.81
CA LEU A 396 10.21 5.90 3.28
C LEU A 396 9.15 5.22 2.41
N MET A 397 9.55 4.28 1.55
CA MET A 397 8.62 3.45 0.76
C MET A 397 7.70 2.63 1.66
N THR A 398 8.24 2.01 2.71
CA THR A 398 7.44 1.19 3.64
C THR A 398 6.45 2.02 4.43
N LEU A 399 6.85 3.20 4.92
CA LEU A 399 5.94 4.12 5.64
C LEU A 399 4.86 4.72 4.73
N ALA A 400 5.08 4.71 3.42
CA ALA A 400 4.07 5.03 2.42
C ALA A 400 3.25 3.78 1.98
N GLY A 401 3.37 2.67 2.71
CA GLY A 401 2.55 1.48 2.56
C GLY A 401 3.11 0.39 1.64
N ALA A 402 4.40 0.42 1.27
CA ALA A 402 4.99 -0.68 0.50
C ALA A 402 4.95 -2.01 1.28
N GLU A 403 4.56 -3.08 0.59
CA GLU A 403 4.52 -4.45 1.11
C GLU A 403 5.61 -5.33 0.47
N VAL A 404 6.01 -4.98 -0.75
CA VAL A 404 7.07 -5.66 -1.52
C VAL A 404 7.97 -4.63 -2.20
N ILE A 405 9.28 -4.84 -2.15
CA ILE A 405 10.24 -4.10 -2.97
C ILE A 405 10.95 -5.05 -3.93
N PHE A 406 10.83 -4.77 -5.23
CA PHE A 406 11.57 -5.48 -6.28
C PHE A 406 12.92 -4.80 -6.51
N VAL A 407 13.96 -5.61 -6.67
CA VAL A 407 15.36 -5.15 -6.74
C VAL A 407 16.05 -5.79 -7.95
N PRO A 408 15.88 -5.22 -9.14
CA PRO A 408 16.72 -5.57 -10.28
C PRO A 408 18.16 -5.10 -10.01
N PHE A 409 19.16 -5.96 -10.20
CA PHE A 409 20.56 -5.62 -9.97
C PHE A 409 21.52 -6.24 -11.00
N SER A 410 22.68 -5.61 -11.18
CA SER A 410 23.82 -6.14 -11.93
C SER A 410 25.11 -5.87 -11.15
N THR A 411 25.82 -6.92 -10.75
CA THR A 411 27.05 -6.84 -9.96
C THR A 411 28.10 -7.80 -10.49
N ASP A 412 29.36 -7.40 -10.45
CA ASP A 412 30.50 -8.10 -11.04
C ASP A 412 31.01 -9.29 -10.21
N GLU A 413 31.34 -9.04 -8.94
CA GLU A 413 31.96 -10.02 -8.06
C GLU A 413 31.11 -10.33 -6.82
N LYS A 414 31.47 -11.41 -6.13
CA LYS A 414 30.70 -11.94 -5.01
C LYS A 414 30.56 -10.94 -3.85
N LYS A 415 31.57 -10.09 -3.59
CA LYS A 415 31.44 -9.04 -2.55
C LYS A 415 30.44 -7.96 -2.96
N ALA A 416 30.38 -7.61 -4.24
CA ALA A 416 29.41 -6.64 -4.74
C ALA A 416 27.98 -7.19 -4.61
N TYR A 417 27.77 -8.44 -5.02
CA TYR A 417 26.51 -9.14 -4.80
C TYR A 417 26.09 -9.15 -3.32
N TYR A 418 27.01 -9.45 -2.40
CA TYR A 418 26.66 -9.50 -0.98
C TYR A 418 26.21 -8.16 -0.40
N ARG A 419 26.68 -7.02 -0.93
CA ARG A 419 26.12 -5.72 -0.52
C ARG A 419 24.64 -5.60 -0.85
N VAL A 420 24.26 -5.96 -2.08
CA VAL A 420 22.86 -5.99 -2.53
C VAL A 420 22.06 -6.99 -1.68
N ARG A 421 22.54 -8.23 -1.58
CA ARG A 421 21.86 -9.34 -0.88
C ARG A 421 21.64 -9.07 0.60
N TYR A 422 22.65 -8.57 1.32
CA TYR A 422 22.54 -8.26 2.74
C TYR A 422 21.69 -7.02 2.99
N SER A 423 21.82 -5.99 2.15
CA SER A 423 20.97 -4.81 2.26
C SER A 423 19.51 -5.17 2.02
N ALA A 424 19.19 -5.94 0.97
CA ALA A 424 17.84 -6.40 0.69
C ALA A 424 17.24 -7.25 1.83
N GLN A 425 18.05 -8.12 2.45
CA GLN A 425 17.64 -8.89 3.63
C GLN A 425 17.36 -7.97 4.81
N ALA A 426 18.26 -7.03 5.09
CA ALA A 426 18.07 -6.05 6.15
C ALA A 426 16.79 -5.24 5.90
N ARG A 427 16.51 -4.84 4.65
CA ARG A 427 15.27 -4.12 4.32
C ARG A 427 14.03 -4.97 4.57
N ALA A 428 14.04 -6.24 4.22
CA ALA A 428 12.92 -7.15 4.48
C ALA A 428 12.64 -7.29 5.99
N VAL A 429 13.69 -7.43 6.79
CA VAL A 429 13.59 -7.61 8.25
C VAL A 429 13.22 -6.30 8.96
N GLU A 430 13.98 -5.23 8.76
CA GLU A 430 13.81 -3.98 9.52
C GLU A 430 12.53 -3.22 9.16
N ASN A 431 12.04 -3.38 7.93
CA ASN A 431 10.82 -2.74 7.45
C ASN A 431 9.63 -3.71 7.45
N TYR A 432 9.82 -4.98 7.81
CA TYR A 432 8.74 -5.97 7.81
C TYR A 432 7.97 -6.01 6.47
N ILE A 433 8.73 -6.17 5.40
CA ILE A 433 8.29 -6.27 3.99
C ILE A 433 8.94 -7.48 3.33
N TYR A 434 8.45 -7.86 2.15
CA TYR A 434 9.20 -8.76 1.28
C TYR A 434 10.15 -7.98 0.38
N THR A 435 11.31 -8.57 0.05
CA THR A 435 12.17 -8.06 -1.03
C THR A 435 12.46 -9.16 -2.03
N VAL A 436 12.47 -8.82 -3.33
CA VAL A 436 12.68 -9.78 -4.42
C VAL A 436 13.85 -9.29 -5.27
N ILE A 437 14.99 -9.96 -5.17
CA ILE A 437 16.22 -9.57 -5.88
C ILE A 437 16.38 -10.40 -7.16
N SER A 438 16.75 -9.75 -8.26
CA SER A 438 16.87 -10.34 -9.61
C SER A 438 18.17 -9.89 -10.27
N GLY A 439 19.06 -10.83 -10.57
CA GLY A 439 20.43 -10.57 -11.00
C GLY A 439 20.86 -11.25 -12.29
N ASN A 440 21.86 -10.68 -12.94
CA ASN A 440 22.54 -11.29 -14.09
C ASN A 440 23.56 -12.35 -13.65
N ALA A 441 23.60 -13.46 -14.36
CA ALA A 441 24.62 -14.51 -14.26
C ALA A 441 25.50 -14.51 -15.51
N GLY A 442 26.72 -15.05 -15.39
CA GLY A 442 27.65 -15.20 -16.50
C GLY A 442 28.28 -13.89 -16.99
N ASN A 443 29.13 -14.00 -18.00
CA ASN A 443 30.02 -12.93 -18.43
C ASN A 443 29.93 -12.70 -19.93
N LEU A 444 30.01 -11.44 -20.36
CA LEU A 444 30.18 -11.08 -21.77
C LEU A 444 31.63 -10.63 -22.00
N PRO A 445 32.40 -11.31 -22.87
CA PRO A 445 33.82 -11.00 -23.10
C PRO A 445 34.01 -9.77 -24.01
N THR A 446 33.29 -8.68 -23.76
CA THR A 446 33.43 -7.40 -24.50
C THR A 446 34.01 -6.29 -23.63
N ARG A 447 33.59 -6.21 -22.35
CA ARG A 447 34.04 -5.21 -21.38
C ARG A 447 34.10 -5.84 -19.99
N SER A 448 35.06 -5.42 -19.16
CA SER A 448 35.28 -6.01 -17.83
C SER A 448 34.12 -5.77 -16.85
N TYR A 449 33.38 -4.68 -17.00
CA TYR A 449 32.20 -4.37 -16.20
C TYR A 449 30.96 -5.22 -16.56
N LEU A 450 31.08 -6.13 -17.54
CA LEU A 450 30.07 -7.15 -17.86
C LEU A 450 30.46 -8.54 -17.34
N LEU A 451 31.42 -8.60 -16.42
CA LEU A 451 31.51 -9.69 -15.45
C LEU A 451 30.23 -9.65 -14.59
N ASN A 452 29.61 -10.79 -14.30
CA ASN A 452 28.49 -10.84 -13.36
C ASN A 452 28.57 -11.99 -12.38
N TYR A 453 28.14 -11.70 -11.16
CA TYR A 453 27.83 -12.67 -10.13
C TYR A 453 26.43 -12.38 -9.57
N SER A 454 25.59 -13.40 -9.51
CA SER A 454 24.29 -13.32 -8.85
C SER A 454 23.86 -14.61 -8.19
N GLN A 455 22.98 -14.43 -7.22
CA GLN A 455 22.13 -15.45 -6.63
C GLN A 455 20.79 -14.77 -6.30
N SER A 456 19.86 -14.79 -7.27
CA SER A 456 18.51 -14.23 -7.14
C SER A 456 17.75 -14.90 -6.00
N ALA A 457 16.91 -14.14 -5.30
CA ALA A 457 16.24 -14.63 -4.09
C ALA A 457 14.96 -13.84 -3.76
N ILE A 458 14.08 -14.50 -3.02
CA ILE A 458 12.87 -13.94 -2.41
C ILE A 458 13.08 -13.93 -0.91
N LEU A 459 13.17 -12.74 -0.34
CA LEU A 459 13.52 -12.52 1.06
C LEU A 459 12.28 -12.08 1.84
N THR A 460 12.20 -12.56 3.07
CA THR A 460 11.06 -12.35 3.96
C THR A 460 11.50 -11.59 5.21
N PRO A 461 10.55 -11.07 6.00
CA PRO A 461 10.80 -10.80 7.41
C PRO A 461 11.32 -12.06 8.11
N SER A 462 11.92 -11.88 9.28
CA SER A 462 12.51 -12.96 10.08
C SER A 462 11.81 -13.04 11.43
N ASP A 463 10.73 -13.80 11.50
CA ASP A 463 9.92 -14.05 12.71
C ASP A 463 9.27 -15.44 12.60
N PHE A 464 8.60 -15.93 13.64
CA PHE A 464 8.03 -17.30 13.70
C PHE A 464 7.07 -17.63 12.55
N ALA A 465 6.41 -16.61 11.99
CA ALA A 465 5.48 -16.77 10.89
C ALA A 465 6.15 -16.83 9.50
N PHE A 466 7.48 -16.73 9.43
CA PHE A 466 8.28 -16.72 8.22
C PHE A 466 9.36 -17.81 8.25
N PRO A 467 10.00 -18.13 7.11
CA PRO A 467 11.09 -19.11 7.07
C PRO A 467 12.25 -18.75 8.01
N MET A 468 12.87 -19.77 8.60
CA MET A 468 13.93 -19.63 9.62
C MET A 468 15.08 -18.70 9.20
N HIS A 469 15.46 -18.70 7.92
CA HIS A 469 16.57 -17.90 7.42
C HIS A 469 16.13 -16.56 6.80
N GLY A 470 14.84 -16.22 6.87
CA GLY A 470 14.30 -15.03 6.21
C GLY A 470 14.36 -15.12 4.68
N VAL A 471 14.37 -16.34 4.12
CA VAL A 471 14.46 -16.62 2.68
C VAL A 471 13.32 -17.56 2.32
N ALA A 472 12.42 -17.12 1.44
CA ALA A 472 11.35 -17.96 0.91
C ALA A 472 11.84 -18.87 -0.22
N ALA A 473 12.73 -18.35 -1.07
CA ALA A 473 13.35 -19.10 -2.16
C ALA A 473 14.63 -18.41 -2.63
N GLU A 474 15.59 -19.17 -3.14
CA GLU A 474 16.86 -18.67 -3.68
C GLU A 474 17.34 -19.56 -4.84
N ALA A 475 18.07 -18.96 -5.78
CA ALA A 475 18.70 -19.68 -6.89
C ALA A 475 20.01 -20.35 -6.44
N ASP A 476 20.51 -21.28 -7.24
CA ASP A 476 21.92 -21.64 -7.20
C ASP A 476 22.78 -20.48 -7.74
N PRO A 477 23.97 -20.21 -7.18
CA PRO A 477 24.83 -19.14 -7.66
C PRO A 477 25.21 -19.28 -9.13
N ASN A 478 24.99 -18.23 -9.93
CA ASN A 478 25.32 -18.13 -11.35
C ASN A 478 24.69 -19.19 -12.28
N VAL A 479 23.60 -19.85 -11.86
CA VAL A 479 22.83 -20.79 -12.70
C VAL A 479 21.59 -20.08 -13.25
N GLU A 480 21.39 -20.11 -14.57
CA GLU A 480 20.17 -19.56 -15.17
C GLU A 480 18.92 -20.28 -14.63
N THR A 481 17.98 -19.53 -14.07
CA THR A 481 16.74 -20.09 -13.52
C THR A 481 15.69 -19.01 -13.27
N VAL A 482 14.46 -19.43 -12.93
CA VAL A 482 13.41 -18.58 -12.36
C VAL A 482 13.14 -19.04 -10.94
N VAL A 483 13.42 -18.19 -9.95
CA VAL A 483 13.07 -18.43 -8.56
C VAL A 483 11.60 -18.06 -8.36
N ILE A 484 10.77 -19.01 -7.94
CA ILE A 484 9.33 -18.80 -7.74
C ILE A 484 9.01 -18.91 -6.25
N GLY A 485 8.21 -17.98 -5.75
CA GLY A 485 7.74 -18.00 -4.37
C GLY A 485 6.38 -17.35 -4.20
N GLU A 486 5.68 -17.74 -3.15
CA GLU A 486 4.40 -17.17 -2.75
C GLU A 486 4.59 -16.29 -1.51
N LEU A 487 4.06 -15.07 -1.56
CA LEU A 487 4.13 -14.09 -0.49
C LEU A 487 2.72 -13.94 0.10
N ASP A 488 2.59 -14.22 1.40
CA ASP A 488 1.34 -14.04 2.13
C ASP A 488 1.31 -12.63 2.71
N LEU A 489 0.64 -11.71 2.00
CA LEU A 489 0.52 -10.30 2.41
C LEU A 489 -0.51 -10.14 3.52
N SER A 490 -1.48 -11.04 3.63
CA SER A 490 -2.42 -11.07 4.74
C SER A 490 -1.71 -11.40 6.05
N ASN A 491 -0.83 -12.41 6.04
CA ASN A 491 0.01 -12.73 7.19
C ASN A 491 1.05 -11.62 7.46
N LEU A 492 1.65 -11.02 6.42
CA LEU A 492 2.57 -9.89 6.60
C LEU A 492 1.92 -8.74 7.41
N ALA A 493 0.71 -8.33 7.01
CA ALA A 493 -0.04 -7.28 7.70
C ALA A 493 -0.36 -7.66 9.16
N LYS A 494 -0.79 -8.91 9.40
CA LYS A 494 -1.01 -9.43 10.76
C LYS A 494 0.26 -9.30 11.62
N GLN A 495 1.37 -9.80 11.11
CA GLN A 495 2.59 -9.96 11.89
C GLN A 495 3.29 -8.62 12.20
N ARG A 496 3.01 -7.56 11.42
CA ARG A 496 3.42 -6.20 11.80
C ARG A 496 2.83 -5.74 13.14
N GLU A 497 1.68 -6.28 13.55
CA GLU A 497 1.01 -5.92 14.81
C GLU A 497 1.34 -6.85 15.97
N VAL A 498 1.40 -8.18 15.71
CA VAL A 498 1.50 -9.22 16.73
C VAL A 498 2.83 -9.97 16.75
N GLY A 499 3.75 -9.62 15.85
CA GLY A 499 5.06 -10.25 15.74
C GLY A 499 5.85 -10.19 17.04
N SER A 500 6.82 -11.09 17.19
CA SER A 500 7.68 -11.15 18.40
C SER A 500 8.50 -9.86 18.57
N VAL A 501 8.78 -9.18 17.46
CA VAL A 501 9.36 -7.83 17.37
C VAL A 501 8.59 -7.01 16.34
N ARG A 502 8.43 -5.69 16.56
CA ARG A 502 7.58 -4.83 15.72
C ARG A 502 8.32 -3.56 15.29
N PRO A 503 9.36 -3.66 14.44
CA PRO A 503 10.28 -2.56 14.13
C PRO A 503 9.66 -1.36 13.39
N LEU A 504 8.46 -1.51 12.84
CA LEU A 504 7.70 -0.38 12.29
C LEU A 504 6.96 0.40 13.38
N PHE A 505 6.36 -0.33 14.32
CA PHE A 505 5.60 0.23 15.43
C PHE A 505 6.52 0.81 16.52
N ASP A 506 7.58 0.08 16.89
CA ASP A 506 8.51 0.44 17.96
C ASP A 506 9.56 1.49 17.54
N ARG A 507 9.34 2.20 16.43
CA ARG A 507 10.21 3.32 16.02
C ARG A 507 10.18 4.42 17.08
N ARG A 508 11.27 5.18 17.15
CA ARG A 508 11.45 6.29 18.10
C ARG A 508 11.48 7.65 17.38
N PRO A 509 10.35 8.09 16.79
CA PRO A 509 10.28 9.38 16.11
C PRO A 509 10.65 10.55 17.02
N ASP A 510 10.47 10.38 18.33
CA ASP A 510 10.95 11.27 19.39
C ASP A 510 12.46 11.53 19.38
N LEU A 511 13.24 10.57 18.88
CA LEU A 511 14.70 10.68 18.78
C LEU A 511 15.16 11.03 17.38
N TYR A 512 14.39 10.68 16.34
CA TYR A 512 14.77 10.90 14.96
C TYR A 512 13.57 11.09 14.03
N GLU A 513 13.70 12.05 13.11
CA GLU A 513 12.71 12.28 12.08
C GLU A 513 13.23 11.78 10.72
N LEU A 514 12.42 10.98 10.03
CA LEU A 514 12.67 10.60 8.64
C LEU A 514 11.52 11.11 7.78
N LYS A 515 11.72 12.30 7.18
CA LYS A 515 10.77 12.92 6.26
C LYS A 515 11.39 13.11 4.89
N PRO A 516 10.70 12.74 3.80
CA PRO A 516 11.21 12.97 2.46
C PRO A 516 11.04 14.46 2.11
N LYS A 517 12.02 15.04 1.41
CA LYS A 517 11.93 16.44 0.94
C LYS A 517 10.87 16.64 -0.15
N LYS A 518 10.54 15.57 -0.87
CA LYS A 518 9.43 15.51 -1.83
C LYS A 518 8.54 14.32 -1.44
N PRO A 519 7.21 14.46 -1.47
CA PRO A 519 6.32 13.34 -1.14
C PRO A 519 6.62 12.10 -1.99
N VAL A 520 6.58 10.92 -1.36
CA VAL A 520 6.57 9.64 -2.06
C VAL A 520 5.31 9.61 -2.92
N GLN A 521 5.46 9.36 -4.22
CA GLN A 521 4.36 9.35 -5.16
C GLN A 521 3.70 7.98 -5.15
N ILE A 522 2.39 7.92 -4.90
CA ILE A 522 1.61 6.70 -5.00
C ILE A 522 0.90 6.72 -6.35
N ILE A 523 1.32 5.83 -7.25
CA ILE A 523 0.79 5.72 -8.60
C ILE A 523 -0.19 4.56 -8.63
N LYS A 524 -1.46 4.85 -8.89
CA LYS A 524 -2.48 3.80 -9.07
C LYS A 524 -2.21 3.04 -10.36
N VAL A 525 -2.06 1.72 -10.24
CA VAL A 525 -1.92 0.80 -11.36
C VAL A 525 -3.27 0.10 -11.54
N GLU A 526 -4.05 0.64 -12.49
CA GLU A 526 -5.38 0.16 -12.93
C GLU A 526 -6.55 0.43 -11.97
#